data_AF-W9W285-F1
#
_entry.id   AF-W9W285-F1
#
_cell.length_a   1.000
_cell.length_b   1.000
_cell.length_c   1.000
_cell.angle_alpha   90.00
_cell.angle_beta   90.00
_cell.angle_gamma   90.00
#
_symmetry.space_group_name_H-M   'P 1'
#
loop_
_entity.id
_entity.type
_entity.pdbx_description
1 polymer ?
#
loop_
_entity_poly.entity_id
_entity_poly.type
_entity_poly.pdbx_seq_one_letter_code
_entity_poly.pdbx_strand_id
1 'polypeptide(L)'
;MSPRIGLPTDVFGLNIVRALKGSFSLDSKLMDLQFEFVDGAHTSIDLLYDQNLKVLHIHGKWLNFTHMHRGSNCEFFRAIGEHPVDSDHGFVCDHVVQDLLETAFDELRIPFGLTHEGASCLRRNAVEYLRQTPRAVTLKVPTATNTLKVSWIGNESGILIRQFGANIHY
;
A
#
# COMPACT_ATOMS: atom_id res chain seq x y z
N MET A 1 4.41 22.86 -12.66
CA MET A 1 3.76 21.59 -12.27
C MET A 1 4.59 20.47 -12.83
N SER A 2 4.95 19.49 -12.00
CA SER A 2 5.61 18.28 -12.47
C SER A 2 4.68 17.47 -13.38
N PRO A 3 5.21 16.77 -14.40
CA PRO A 3 4.41 15.86 -15.22
C PRO A 3 3.75 14.77 -14.38
N ARG A 4 2.48 14.48 -14.67
CA ARG A 4 1.77 13.34 -14.06
C ARG A 4 2.29 12.04 -14.64
N ILE A 5 2.58 11.10 -13.75
CA ILE A 5 2.78 9.70 -14.11
C ILE A 5 1.39 9.05 -14.06
N GLY A 6 0.99 8.41 -15.16
CA GLY A 6 -0.29 7.70 -15.23
C GLY A 6 -0.45 6.67 -14.11
N LEU A 7 -1.67 6.15 -13.94
CA LEU A 7 -1.88 5.09 -12.95
C LEU A 7 -1.01 3.87 -13.26
N PRO A 8 -0.38 3.25 -12.24
CA PRO A 8 0.40 2.04 -12.45
C PRO A 8 -0.49 0.92 -12.98
N THR A 9 0.06 0.12 -13.90
CA THR A 9 -0.62 -1.04 -14.48
C THR A 9 -0.08 -2.36 -13.91
N ASP A 10 1.09 -2.32 -13.29
CA ASP A 10 1.70 -3.48 -12.63
C ASP A 10 1.09 -3.72 -11.24
N VAL A 11 1.19 -4.96 -10.77
CA VAL A 11 0.61 -5.40 -9.50
C VAL A 11 1.22 -4.65 -8.31
N PHE A 12 2.49 -4.28 -8.37
CA PHE A 12 3.16 -3.57 -7.28
C PHE A 12 2.58 -2.17 -7.08
N GLY A 13 2.57 -1.35 -8.13
CA GLY A 13 2.01 -0.02 -8.08
C GLY A 13 0.50 0.00 -7.80
N LEU A 14 -0.27 -0.95 -8.35
CA LEU A 14 -1.70 -1.07 -8.05
C LEU A 14 -1.96 -1.35 -6.57
N ASN A 15 -1.12 -2.16 -5.91
CA ASN A 15 -1.27 -2.42 -4.49
C ASN A 15 -0.90 -1.21 -3.64
N ILE A 16 0.10 -0.41 -4.03
CA ILE A 16 0.37 0.87 -3.37
C ILE A 16 -0.86 1.78 -3.46
N VAL A 17 -1.47 1.93 -4.63
CA VAL A 17 -2.68 2.75 -4.81
C VAL A 17 -3.83 2.28 -3.92
N ARG A 18 -4.11 0.96 -3.91
CA ARG A 18 -5.18 0.37 -3.09
C ARG A 18 -4.92 0.57 -1.60
N ALA A 19 -3.67 0.35 -1.18
CA ALA A 19 -3.25 0.50 0.20
C ALA A 19 -3.38 1.94 0.68
N LEU A 20 -2.97 2.93 -0.12
CA LEU A 20 -3.13 4.35 0.21
C LEU A 20 -4.60 4.72 0.33
N LYS A 21 -5.44 4.34 -0.64
CA LYS A 21 -6.88 4.59 -0.59
C LYS A 21 -7.53 3.99 0.66
N GLY A 22 -7.23 2.73 0.95
CA GLY A 22 -7.73 2.06 2.15
C GLY A 22 -7.27 2.76 3.43
N SER A 23 -6.00 3.14 3.50
CA SER A 23 -5.42 3.79 4.69
C SER A 23 -5.97 5.19 4.93
N PHE A 24 -6.15 6.00 3.89
CA PHE A 24 -6.76 7.32 4.00
C PHE A 24 -8.25 7.24 4.34
N SER A 25 -8.95 6.18 3.94
CA SER A 25 -10.36 5.97 4.32
C SER A 25 -10.58 5.67 5.81
N LEU A 26 -9.52 5.43 6.59
CA LEU A 26 -9.62 5.19 8.04
C LEU A 26 -10.00 6.44 8.84
N ASP A 27 -9.84 7.64 8.26
CA ASP A 27 -10.23 8.90 8.87
C ASP A 27 -11.17 9.67 7.94
N SER A 28 -12.29 10.17 8.48
CA SER A 28 -13.30 10.88 7.69
C SER A 28 -12.76 12.17 7.07
N LYS A 29 -11.70 12.78 7.63
CA LYS A 29 -11.06 13.96 7.07
C LYS A 29 -10.24 13.67 5.82
N LEU A 30 -9.78 12.43 5.66
CA LEU A 30 -8.89 12.01 4.57
C LEU A 30 -9.60 11.17 3.50
N MET A 31 -10.87 10.78 3.73
CA MET A 31 -11.63 9.89 2.86
C MET A 31 -11.71 10.35 1.40
N ASP A 32 -11.81 11.66 1.17
CA ASP A 32 -11.91 12.26 -0.18
C ASP A 32 -10.56 12.79 -0.71
N LEU A 33 -9.46 12.54 0.01
CA LEU A 33 -8.13 12.99 -0.39
C LEU A 33 -7.77 12.44 -1.78
N GLN A 34 -7.51 13.36 -2.70
CA GLN A 34 -6.98 13.02 -4.02
C GLN A 34 -5.46 12.94 -3.95
N PHE A 35 -4.88 11.96 -4.63
CA PHE A 35 -3.44 11.86 -4.81
C PHE A 35 -3.09 11.46 -6.23
N GLU A 36 -1.92 11.89 -6.68
CA GLU A 36 -1.38 11.54 -8.00
C GLU A 36 0.11 11.28 -7.92
N PHE A 37 0.62 10.40 -8.77
CA PHE A 37 2.05 10.19 -8.91
C PHE A 37 2.62 11.18 -9.93
N VAL A 38 3.75 11.78 -9.61
CA VAL A 38 4.40 12.80 -10.46
C VAL A 38 5.87 12.48 -10.69
N ASP A 39 6.38 12.95 -11.82
CA ASP A 39 7.82 12.99 -12.04
C ASP A 39 8.42 14.11 -11.18
N GLY A 40 9.05 13.70 -10.08
CA GLY A 40 9.76 14.59 -9.17
C GLY A 40 11.06 15.14 -9.75
N ALA A 41 11.38 14.86 -11.02
CA ALA A 41 12.62 15.21 -11.70
C ALA A 41 13.85 14.81 -10.86
N HIS A 42 14.70 15.76 -10.51
CA HIS A 42 15.88 15.54 -9.65
C HIS A 42 15.67 16.00 -8.21
N THR A 43 14.42 16.20 -7.77
CA THR A 43 14.14 16.57 -6.39
C THR A 43 14.22 15.36 -5.48
N SER A 44 14.58 15.60 -4.21
CA SER A 44 14.51 14.59 -3.16
C SER A 44 13.15 14.60 -2.44
N ILE A 45 12.16 15.34 -2.93
CA ILE A 45 10.85 15.49 -2.29
C ILE A 45 10.04 14.22 -2.54
N ASP A 46 9.66 13.56 -1.45
CA ASP A 46 8.84 12.35 -1.51
C ASP A 46 7.38 12.65 -1.82
N LEU A 47 6.85 13.65 -1.14
CA LEU A 47 5.43 13.99 -1.09
C LEU A 47 5.28 15.49 -0.97
N LEU A 48 4.23 16.04 -1.56
CA LEU A 48 3.86 17.44 -1.40
C LEU A 48 2.34 17.58 -1.52
N TYR A 49 1.69 18.10 -0.48
CA TYR A 49 0.27 18.41 -0.54
C TYR A 49 0.05 19.82 -1.09
N ASP A 50 -0.52 19.92 -2.30
CA ASP A 50 -0.93 21.19 -2.88
C ASP A 50 -2.32 21.58 -2.33
N GLN A 51 -2.33 22.58 -1.44
CA GLN A 51 -3.57 23.07 -0.82
C GLN A 51 -4.52 23.74 -1.81
N ASN A 52 -4.01 24.33 -2.90
CA ASN A 52 -4.84 25.00 -3.91
C ASN A 52 -5.57 23.96 -4.76
N LEU A 53 -4.87 22.89 -5.15
CA LEU A 53 -5.42 21.81 -5.96
C LEU A 53 -6.14 20.75 -5.12
N LYS A 54 -5.88 20.71 -3.81
CA LYS A 54 -6.31 19.67 -2.86
C LYS A 54 -5.87 18.28 -3.30
N VAL A 55 -4.62 18.19 -3.76
CA VAL A 55 -4.01 16.95 -4.27
C VAL A 55 -2.69 16.70 -3.55
N LEU A 56 -2.50 15.48 -3.09
CA LEU A 56 -1.21 14.98 -2.63
C LEU A 56 -0.40 14.48 -3.82
N HIS A 57 0.67 15.19 -4.17
CA HIS A 57 1.62 14.74 -5.18
C HIS A 57 2.61 13.77 -4.55
N ILE A 58 2.70 12.56 -5.11
CA ILE A 58 3.60 11.49 -4.67
C ILE A 58 4.69 11.32 -5.72
N HIS A 59 5.95 11.32 -5.32
CA HIS A 59 7.03 11.09 -6.27
C HIS A 59 6.91 9.69 -6.89
N GLY A 60 7.02 9.60 -8.22
CA GLY A 60 6.96 8.33 -8.95
C GLY A 60 7.97 7.26 -8.56
N LYS A 61 9.04 7.60 -7.81
CA LYS A 61 10.03 6.64 -7.33
C LYS A 61 9.40 5.56 -6.43
N TRP A 62 8.31 5.91 -5.74
CA TRP A 62 7.52 4.99 -4.92
C TRP A 62 6.87 3.86 -5.73
N LEU A 63 6.68 4.05 -7.04
CA LEU A 63 6.18 3.01 -7.94
C LEU A 63 7.30 2.13 -8.54
N ASN A 64 8.56 2.47 -8.31
CA ASN A 64 9.68 1.69 -8.83
C ASN A 64 10.07 0.60 -7.82
N PHE A 65 9.67 -0.64 -8.12
CA PHE A 65 9.95 -1.81 -7.29
C PHE A 65 11.42 -1.90 -6.88
N THR A 66 12.34 -1.98 -7.83
CA THR A 66 13.77 -2.14 -7.55
C THR A 66 14.34 -0.98 -6.74
N HIS A 67 13.91 0.25 -7.04
CA HIS A 67 14.34 1.44 -6.31
C HIS A 67 13.92 1.40 -4.84
N MET A 68 12.65 1.08 -4.57
CA MET A 68 12.10 1.08 -3.20
C MET A 68 12.64 -0.05 -2.32
N HIS A 69 13.20 -1.11 -2.91
CA HIS A 69 13.78 -2.22 -2.17
C HIS A 69 15.32 -2.17 -2.08
N ARG A 70 15.97 -1.31 -2.87
CA ARG A 70 17.42 -1.22 -2.90
C ARG A 70 17.94 -0.78 -1.52
N GLY A 71 18.76 -1.62 -0.91
CA GLY A 71 19.35 -1.36 0.41
C GLY A 71 18.44 -1.67 1.58
N SER A 72 17.20 -2.14 1.36
CA SER A 72 16.32 -2.61 2.42
C SER A 72 16.61 -4.08 2.77
N ASN A 73 16.29 -4.49 4.00
CA ASN A 73 16.35 -5.89 4.42
C ASN A 73 15.09 -6.67 4.06
N CYS A 74 14.38 -6.29 2.99
CA CYS A 74 13.15 -6.93 2.58
C CYS A 74 13.42 -8.39 2.18
N GLU A 75 12.89 -9.34 2.95
CA GLU A 75 13.07 -10.78 2.71
C GLU A 75 12.54 -11.21 1.35
N PHE A 76 11.41 -10.62 0.94
CA PHE A 76 10.81 -10.88 -0.37
C PHE A 76 11.76 -10.48 -1.50
N PHE A 77 12.25 -9.23 -1.49
CA PHE A 77 13.19 -8.75 -2.50
C PHE A 77 14.49 -9.56 -2.52
N ARG A 78 15.01 -9.98 -1.36
CA ARG A 78 16.17 -10.85 -1.27
C ARG A 78 15.93 -12.24 -1.88
N ALA A 79 14.70 -12.75 -1.81
CA ALA A 79 14.33 -14.06 -2.34
C ALA A 79 14.14 -14.04 -3.87
N ILE A 80 13.53 -12.98 -4.42
CA ILE A 80 13.20 -12.88 -5.85
C ILE A 80 14.22 -12.10 -6.69
N GLY A 81 15.10 -11.32 -6.04
CA GLY A 81 16.07 -10.46 -6.68
C GLY A 81 15.45 -9.20 -7.31
N GLU A 82 16.15 -8.64 -8.30
CA GLU A 82 15.69 -7.44 -9.02
C GLU A 82 14.60 -7.73 -10.06
N HIS A 83 14.19 -8.99 -10.23
CA HIS A 83 13.16 -9.38 -11.17
C HIS A 83 11.79 -9.05 -10.55
N PRO A 84 11.07 -8.04 -11.08
CA PRO A 84 9.70 -7.79 -10.66
C PRO A 84 8.92 -9.05 -11.01
N VAL A 85 8.29 -9.66 -10.01
CA VAL A 85 7.57 -10.88 -10.27
C VAL A 85 6.42 -10.56 -11.21
N ASP A 86 6.37 -11.24 -12.35
CA ASP A 86 5.16 -11.35 -13.14
C ASP A 86 4.02 -11.76 -12.18
N SER A 87 2.83 -11.28 -12.50
CA SER A 87 1.56 -11.22 -11.74
C SER A 87 1.16 -12.35 -10.77
N ASP A 88 1.88 -13.46 -10.71
CA ASP A 88 1.46 -14.72 -10.09
C ASP A 88 1.78 -14.83 -8.60
N HIS A 89 2.71 -14.02 -8.07
CA HIS A 89 3.17 -14.18 -6.68
C HIS A 89 2.52 -13.21 -5.68
N GLY A 90 1.72 -12.25 -6.17
CA GLY A 90 1.06 -11.25 -5.34
C GLY A 90 2.02 -10.23 -4.72
N PHE A 91 1.47 -9.17 -4.11
CA PHE A 91 2.24 -8.17 -3.38
C PHE A 91 2.44 -8.62 -1.94
N VAL A 92 3.68 -8.90 -1.55
CA VAL A 92 3.98 -9.61 -0.29
C VAL A 92 4.58 -8.71 0.79
N CYS A 93 5.29 -7.65 0.41
CA CYS A 93 5.97 -6.79 1.35
C CYS A 93 5.19 -5.48 1.59
N ASP A 94 4.88 -5.19 2.86
CA ASP A 94 4.12 -3.98 3.19
C ASP A 94 5.00 -2.75 3.46
N HIS A 95 6.31 -2.94 3.70
CA HIS A 95 7.19 -1.86 4.17
C HIS A 95 7.18 -0.62 3.26
N VAL A 96 7.19 -0.78 1.93
CA VAL A 96 7.11 0.37 1.01
C VAL A 96 5.87 1.22 1.26
N VAL A 97 4.72 0.58 1.49
CA VAL A 97 3.49 1.30 1.83
C VAL A 97 3.58 1.89 3.23
N GLN A 98 4.16 1.18 4.21
CA GLN A 98 4.31 1.67 5.58
C GLN A 98 5.18 2.94 5.64
N ASP A 99 6.32 2.94 4.93
CA ASP A 99 7.23 4.08 4.83
C ASP A 99 6.55 5.27 4.12
N LEU A 100 5.77 4.98 3.07
CA LEU A 100 5.00 5.99 2.36
C LEU A 100 3.89 6.60 3.22
N LEU A 101 3.19 5.77 4.01
CA LEU A 101 2.16 6.23 4.94
C LEU A 101 2.75 7.07 6.06
N GLU A 102 3.92 6.73 6.58
CA GLU A 102 4.63 7.55 7.56
C GLU A 102 4.84 8.96 7.03
N THR A 103 5.46 9.06 5.85
CA THR A 103 5.73 10.35 5.21
C THR A 103 4.43 11.09 4.84
N ALA A 104 3.40 10.37 4.36
CA ALA A 104 2.12 10.97 3.99
C ALA A 104 1.36 11.53 5.18
N PHE A 105 1.29 10.78 6.29
CA PHE A 105 0.60 11.27 7.49
C PHE A 105 1.31 12.46 8.12
N ASP A 106 2.63 12.54 8.03
CA ASP A 106 3.38 13.72 8.48
C ASP A 106 3.07 14.96 7.63
N GLU A 107 3.06 14.81 6.30
CA GLU A 107 2.72 15.88 5.34
C GLU A 107 1.27 16.36 5.51
N LEU A 108 0.33 15.44 5.70
CA LEU A 108 -1.10 15.73 5.79
C LEU A 108 -1.55 16.19 7.17
N ARG A 109 -0.71 16.02 8.20
CA ARG A 109 -1.09 16.29 9.59
C ARG A 109 -1.56 17.72 9.81
N ILE A 110 -0.78 18.70 9.35
CA ILE A 110 -1.10 20.12 9.53
C ILE A 110 -2.30 20.53 8.65
N PRO A 111 -2.32 20.24 7.32
CA PRO A 111 -3.44 20.63 6.47
C PRO A 111 -4.80 20.07 6.88
N PHE A 112 -4.83 18.88 7.48
CA PHE A 112 -6.07 18.22 7.91
C PHE A 112 -6.32 18.32 9.43
N GLY A 113 -5.50 19.07 10.16
CA GLY A 113 -5.66 19.27 11.60
C GLY A 113 -5.66 17.95 12.38
N LEU A 114 -4.77 17.02 12.01
CA LEU A 114 -4.50 15.80 12.75
C LEU A 114 -3.50 16.13 13.86
N THR A 115 -3.66 15.52 15.04
CA THR A 115 -2.60 15.57 16.06
C THR A 115 -1.48 14.60 15.68
N HIS A 116 -0.30 14.76 16.28
CA HIS A 116 0.80 13.82 16.05
C HIS A 116 0.43 12.39 16.50
N GLU A 117 -0.27 12.29 17.62
CA GLU A 117 -0.79 11.02 18.15
C GLU A 117 -1.86 10.43 17.23
N GLY A 118 -2.73 11.27 16.65
CA GLY A 118 -3.76 10.86 15.69
C GLY A 118 -3.16 10.31 14.41
N ALA A 119 -2.22 11.04 13.80
CA ALA A 119 -1.46 10.59 12.63
C ALA A 119 -0.74 9.25 12.91
N SER A 120 -0.06 9.16 14.06
CA SER A 120 0.60 7.92 14.50
C SER A 120 -0.37 6.75 14.68
N CYS A 121 -1.58 7.02 15.20
CA CYS A 121 -2.62 6.01 15.39
C CYS A 121 -3.16 5.50 14.04
N LEU A 122 -3.45 6.41 13.11
CA LEU A 122 -3.90 6.07 11.76
C LEU A 122 -2.86 5.22 11.03
N ARG A 123 -1.58 5.59 11.10
CA ARG A 123 -0.48 4.79 10.53
C ARG A 123 -0.46 3.37 11.10
N ARG A 124 -0.52 3.21 12.42
CA ARG A 124 -0.53 1.87 13.05
C ARG A 124 -1.74 1.04 12.61
N ASN A 125 -2.93 1.63 12.60
CA ASN A 125 -4.13 0.93 12.18
C ASN A 125 -4.05 0.52 10.70
N ALA A 126 -3.56 1.40 9.84
CA ALA A 126 -3.31 1.09 8.43
C ALA A 126 -2.38 -0.12 8.28
N VAL A 127 -1.26 -0.16 9.02
CA VAL A 127 -0.34 -1.32 9.01
C VAL A 127 -1.05 -2.62 9.39
N GLU A 128 -1.93 -2.60 10.40
CA GLU A 128 -2.69 -3.79 10.80
C GLU A 128 -3.69 -4.24 9.72
N TYR A 129 -4.40 -3.31 9.07
CA TYR A 129 -5.31 -3.65 7.97
C TYR A 129 -4.58 -4.13 6.71
N LEU A 130 -3.40 -3.58 6.41
CA LEU A 130 -2.55 -4.06 5.30
C LEU A 130 -2.11 -5.51 5.55
N ARG A 131 -1.78 -5.85 6.80
CA ARG A 131 -1.44 -7.23 7.18
C ARG A 131 -2.59 -8.21 6.92
N GLN A 132 -3.82 -7.77 7.16
CA GLN A 132 -5.05 -8.56 6.96
C GLN A 132 -5.55 -8.56 5.51
N THR A 133 -4.89 -7.83 4.61
CA THR A 133 -5.31 -7.77 3.21
C THR A 133 -5.03 -9.11 2.49
N PRO A 134 -6.04 -9.73 1.85
CA PRO A 134 -5.86 -10.95 1.06
C PRO A 134 -4.84 -10.79 -0.08
N ARG A 135 -3.93 -11.75 -0.22
CA ARG A 135 -2.87 -11.77 -1.24
C ARG A 135 -3.00 -12.97 -2.15
N ALA A 136 -2.44 -12.89 -3.36
CA ALA A 136 -2.50 -13.97 -4.35
C ALA A 136 -3.93 -14.54 -4.51
N VAL A 137 -4.91 -13.64 -4.61
CA VAL A 137 -6.32 -14.01 -4.71
C VAL A 137 -6.53 -14.73 -6.05
N THR A 138 -7.02 -15.97 -5.99
CA THR A 138 -7.34 -16.81 -7.14
C THR A 138 -8.81 -17.16 -7.15
N LEU A 139 -9.37 -17.25 -8.36
CA LEU A 139 -10.76 -17.61 -8.61
C LEU A 139 -10.77 -18.88 -9.46
N LYS A 140 -11.50 -19.90 -9.02
CA LYS A 140 -11.77 -21.11 -9.79
C LYS A 140 -13.27 -21.29 -9.92
N VAL A 141 -13.76 -21.50 -11.14
CA VAL A 141 -15.15 -21.85 -11.43
C VAL A 141 -15.25 -23.38 -11.39
N PRO A 142 -15.86 -23.99 -10.36
CA PRO A 142 -16.03 -25.44 -10.34
C PRO A 142 -17.01 -25.89 -11.42
N THR A 143 -16.84 -27.10 -11.93
CA THR A 143 -17.65 -27.67 -13.03
C THR A 143 -19.13 -27.89 -12.68
N ALA A 144 -19.52 -27.74 -11.41
CA ALA A 144 -20.89 -27.85 -10.95
C ALA A 144 -21.24 -26.69 -10.00
N THR A 145 -22.41 -26.08 -10.24
CA THR A 145 -23.08 -24.97 -9.53
C THR A 145 -22.58 -23.55 -9.82
N ASN A 146 -23.49 -22.57 -9.69
CA ASN A 146 -23.27 -21.11 -9.74
C ASN A 146 -22.39 -20.62 -8.56
N THR A 147 -21.28 -21.28 -8.28
CA THR A 147 -20.38 -20.97 -7.17
C THR A 147 -18.98 -20.64 -7.71
N LEU A 148 -18.28 -19.76 -6.99
CA LEU A 148 -16.87 -19.45 -7.25
C LEU A 148 -16.06 -19.94 -6.06
N LYS A 149 -15.01 -20.72 -6.31
CA LYS A 149 -14.01 -21.01 -5.30
C LYS A 149 -12.98 -19.89 -5.31
N VAL A 150 -13.02 -19.04 -4.28
CA VAL A 150 -12.03 -18.00 -4.02
C VAL A 150 -10.96 -18.57 -3.08
N SER A 151 -9.69 -18.29 -3.33
CA SER A 151 -8.58 -18.68 -2.43
C SER A 151 -7.53 -17.58 -2.40
N TRP A 152 -6.93 -17.34 -1.24
CA TRP A 152 -5.93 -16.30 -1.04
C TRP A 152 -4.92 -16.74 0.02
N ILE A 153 -3.85 -15.96 0.14
CA ILE A 153 -2.80 -16.08 1.15
C ILE A 153 -2.92 -14.86 2.08
N GLY A 154 -2.91 -15.10 3.38
CA GLY A 154 -2.83 -14.05 4.40
C GLY A 154 -1.37 -13.67 4.72
N ASN A 155 -1.18 -12.53 5.37
CA ASN A 155 0.15 -12.09 5.85
C ASN A 155 0.22 -11.99 7.38
N GLU A 156 -0.69 -12.68 8.07
CA GLU A 156 -0.71 -12.77 9.52
C GLU A 156 0.55 -13.47 10.03
N SER A 157 1.01 -13.05 11.21
CA SER A 157 2.17 -13.69 11.83
C SER A 157 1.89 -15.17 12.08
N GLY A 158 2.88 -16.02 11.87
CA GLY A 158 2.74 -17.45 12.13
C GLY A 158 2.40 -17.76 13.60
N ILE A 159 2.71 -16.88 14.54
CA ILE A 159 2.28 -17.02 15.95
C ILE A 159 0.76 -16.85 16.06
N LEU A 160 0.21 -15.80 15.45
CA LEU A 160 -1.22 -15.51 15.47
C LEU A 160 -2.03 -16.63 14.80
N ILE A 161 -1.58 -17.10 13.63
CA ILE A 161 -2.24 -18.23 12.94
C ILE A 161 -2.19 -19.49 13.81
N ARG A 162 -1.03 -19.81 14.41
CA ARG A 162 -0.89 -21.01 15.25
C ARG A 162 -1.73 -20.97 16.52
N GLN A 163 -1.85 -19.81 17.16
CA GLN A 163 -2.57 -19.68 18.43
C GLN A 163 -4.07 -19.46 18.24
N PHE A 164 -4.46 -18.71 17.19
CA PHE A 164 -5.81 -18.19 17.05
C PHE A 164 -6.42 -18.38 15.66
N GLY A 165 -5.76 -19.13 14.75
CA GLY A 165 -6.20 -19.27 13.36
C GLY A 165 -7.64 -19.77 13.20
N ALA A 166 -8.12 -20.63 14.10
CA ALA A 166 -9.51 -21.12 14.10
C ALA A 166 -10.56 -20.03 14.40
N ASN A 167 -10.14 -18.91 15.00
CA ASN A 167 -11.00 -17.78 15.38
C ASN A 167 -10.92 -16.61 14.39
N ILE A 168 -10.10 -16.73 13.33
CA ILE A 168 -10.01 -15.69 12.30
C ILE A 168 -11.19 -15.87 11.35
N HIS A 169 -12.07 -14.87 11.31
CA HIS A 169 -13.20 -14.81 10.40
C HIS A 169 -12.92 -13.71 9.35
N TYR A 170 -12.93 -14.10 8.08
CA TYR A 170 -12.79 -13.20 6.93
C TYR A 170 -14.14 -12.96 6.27
#